data_AF-A0A958Z9A9-F1
#
_entry.id   AF-A0A958Z9A9-F1
#
_cell.length_a   1.000
_cell.length_b   1.000
_cell.length_c   1.000
_cell.angle_alpha   90.00
_cell.angle_beta   90.00
_cell.angle_gamma   90.00
#
_symmetry.space_group_name_H-M   'P 1'
#
loop_
_entity.id
_entity.type
_entity.pdbx_description
1 polymer ?
#
loop_
_entity_poly.entity_id
_entity_poly.type
_entity_poly.pdbx_seq_one_letter_code
_entity_poly.pdbx_strand_id
1 'polypeptide(L)' 'FESKPSMFICGNDEDAKREVTKILELFGFETEDMGSAEAARAIEPLCMLWCIPGFRENRWTHAFKLLKL' A
#
# COMPACT_ATOMS: atom_id res chain seq x y z
N PHE A 1 12.87 -1.47 -7.90
CA PHE A 1 11.71 -2.04 -8.61
C PHE A 1 11.72 -1.55 -10.05
N GLU A 2 11.22 -2.33 -11.00
CA GLU A 2 11.09 -1.89 -12.40
C GLU A 2 9.97 -0.84 -12.57
N SER A 3 9.08 -0.71 -11.59
CA SER A 3 8.05 0.33 -11.50
C SER A 3 7.85 0.81 -10.07
N LYS A 4 7.23 1.99 -9.91
CA LYS A 4 6.91 2.58 -8.60
C LYS A 4 5.88 1.70 -7.86
N PRO A 5 6.14 1.19 -6.65
CA PRO A 5 5.20 0.32 -5.94
C PRO A 5 3.90 1.04 -5.55
N SER A 6 2.83 0.30 -5.35
CA SER A 6 1.54 0.83 -4.89
C SER A 6 1.45 0.75 -3.37
N MET A 7 1.05 1.85 -2.73
CA MET A 7 0.63 1.88 -1.34
C MET A 7 -0.88 2.07 -1.27
N PHE A 8 -1.55 1.18 -0.57
CA PHE A 8 -2.99 1.22 -0.37
C PHE A 8 -3.30 1.98 0.91
N ILE A 9 -4.18 2.98 0.82
CA ILE A 9 -4.62 3.78 1.97
C ILE A 9 -6.14 3.76 2.08
N CYS A 10 -6.64 4.06 3.28
CA CYS A 10 -8.05 4.29 3.53
C CYS A 10 -8.19 5.22 4.74
N GLY A 11 -9.29 5.95 4.84
CA GLY A 11 -9.55 6.86 5.96
C GLY A 11 -10.80 7.71 5.76
N ASN A 12 -11.40 8.13 6.87
CA ASN A 12 -12.64 8.92 6.86
C ASN A 12 -12.40 10.44 6.68
N ASP A 13 -11.15 10.87 6.75
CA ASP A 13 -10.75 12.27 6.63
C ASP A 13 -10.01 12.49 5.30
N GLU A 14 -10.61 13.30 4.43
CA GLU A 14 -10.08 13.57 3.10
C GLU A 14 -8.82 14.46 3.12
N ASP A 15 -8.69 15.36 4.10
CA ASP A 15 -7.49 16.18 4.26
C ASP A 15 -6.31 15.32 4.72
N ALA A 16 -6.54 14.42 5.67
CA ALA A 16 -5.53 13.46 6.11
C ALA A 16 -5.07 12.56 4.96
N LYS A 17 -5.99 12.03 4.14
CA LYS A 17 -5.62 11.22 2.96
C LYS A 17 -4.81 12.01 1.93
N ARG A 18 -5.15 13.30 1.70
CA ARG A 18 -4.36 14.19 0.84
C ARG A 18 -2.94 14.40 1.36
N GLU A 19 -2.77 14.62 2.66
CA GLU A 19 -1.45 14.75 3.29
C GLU A 19 -0.63 13.47 3.17
N VAL A 20 -1.23 12.32 3.49
CA VAL A 20 -0.59 11.01 3.35
C VAL A 20 -0.18 10.75 1.91
N THR A 21 -1.00 11.13 0.93
CA THR A 21 -0.67 10.98 -0.49
C THR A 21 0.62 11.71 -0.87
N LYS A 22 0.80 12.95 -0.39
CA LYS A 22 2.04 13.72 -0.62
C LYS A 22 3.25 13.05 0.03
N ILE A 23 3.09 12.48 1.23
CA ILE A 23 4.15 11.75 1.92
C ILE A 23 4.53 10.49 1.12
N LEU A 24 3.55 9.75 0.62
CA LEU A 24 3.77 8.55 -0.19
C LEU A 24 4.48 8.86 -1.50
N GLU A 25 4.15 9.99 -2.14
CA GLU A 25 4.87 10.46 -3.32
C GLU A 25 6.35 10.71 -3.04
N LEU A 26 6.67 11.39 -1.93
CA LEU A 26 8.05 11.63 -1.48
C LEU A 26 8.80 10.33 -1.18
N PHE A 27 8.10 9.31 -0.69
CA PHE A 27 8.67 8.00 -0.40
C PHE A 27 8.74 7.08 -1.62
N GLY A 28 8.33 7.56 -2.79
CA GLY A 28 8.40 6.79 -4.02
C GLY A 28 7.30 5.73 -4.14
N PHE A 29 6.11 5.96 -3.57
CA PHE A 29 4.91 5.14 -3.78
C PHE A 29 3.87 5.83 -4.66
N GLU A 30 3.11 5.04 -5.42
CA GLU A 30 1.83 5.44 -5.98
C GLU A 30 0.73 5.16 -4.97
N THR A 31 -0.16 6.12 -4.75
CA THR A 31 -1.24 5.99 -3.78
C THR A 31 -2.47 5.37 -4.42
N GLU A 32 -3.01 4.33 -3.77
CA GLU A 32 -4.28 3.70 -4.09
C GLU A 32 -5.25 3.94 -2.92
N ASP A 33 -6.19 4.87 -3.09
CA ASP A 33 -7.20 5.18 -2.06
C ASP A 33 -8.37 4.21 -2.15
N MET A 34 -8.57 3.42 -1.10
CA MET A 34 -9.65 2.43 -0.98
C MET A 34 -10.93 3.01 -0.35
N GLY A 35 -10.95 4.31 -0.06
CA GLY A 35 -12.11 5.01 0.49
C GLY A 35 -12.04 5.14 2.02
N SER A 36 -13.16 4.82 2.68
CA SER A 36 -13.33 5.01 4.12
C SER A 36 -12.56 3.98 4.95
N ALA A 37 -12.44 4.23 6.25
CA ALA A 37 -11.67 3.39 7.17
C ALA A 37 -12.14 1.92 7.21
N GLU A 38 -13.39 1.63 6.85
CA GLU A 38 -13.93 0.26 6.74
C GLU A 38 -13.17 -0.59 5.71
N ALA A 39 -12.57 0.04 4.68
CA ALA A 39 -11.73 -0.64 3.70
C ALA A 39 -10.43 -1.21 4.31
N ALA A 40 -10.03 -0.79 5.52
CA ALA A 40 -8.89 -1.35 6.25
C ALA A 40 -8.99 -2.87 6.35
N ARG A 41 -10.19 -3.41 6.56
CA ARG A 41 -10.45 -4.86 6.61
C ARG A 41 -9.93 -5.59 5.36
N ALA A 42 -9.98 -4.94 4.19
CA ALA A 42 -9.54 -5.53 2.93
C ALA A 42 -8.02 -5.39 2.74
N ILE A 43 -7.39 -4.32 3.22
CA ILE A 43 -5.96 -4.04 2.99
C ILE A 43 -5.02 -4.48 4.11
N GLU A 44 -5.50 -4.64 5.35
CA GLU A 44 -4.72 -5.21 6.47
C GLU A 44 -4.10 -6.59 6.13
N PRO A 45 -4.82 -7.52 5.46
CA PRO A 45 -4.25 -8.79 5.03
C PRO A 45 -3.06 -8.70 4.06
N LEU A 46 -2.83 -7.56 3.39
CA LEU A 46 -1.66 -7.36 2.54
C LEU A 46 -0.35 -7.52 3.33
N CYS A 47 -0.32 -7.13 4.61
CA CYS A 47 0.83 -7.35 5.48
C CYS A 47 1.12 -8.84 5.66
N MET A 48 0.09 -9.67 5.85
CA MET A 48 0.26 -11.12 5.93
C MET A 48 0.83 -11.68 4.62
N LEU A 49 0.28 -11.26 3.47
CA LEU A 49 0.79 -11.66 2.16
C LEU A 49 2.24 -11.23 1.95
N TRP A 50 2.62 -10.05 2.45
CA TRP A 50 3.99 -9.56 2.39
C TRP A 50 4.95 -10.38 3.28
N CYS A 51 4.52 -10.77 4.49
CA CYS A 51 5.37 -11.52 5.41
C CYS A 51 5.58 -13.00 5.01
N ILE A 52 4.61 -13.62 4.31
CA ILE A 52 4.66 -15.06 3.98
C ILE A 52 5.95 -15.45 3.22
N PRO A 53 6.36 -14.77 2.14
CA PRO A 53 7.63 -15.06 1.47
C PRO A 53 8.86 -14.80 2.35
N GLY A 54 8.81 -13.79 3.21
CA GLY A 54 9.85 -13.51 4.20
C GLY A 54 10.06 -14.70 5.15
N PHE A 55 8.98 -15.24 5.72
CA PHE A 55 9.07 -16.39 6.62
C PHE A 55 9.42 -17.70 5.92
N ARG A 56 8.85 -17.97 4.75
CA ARG A 56 9.03 -19.26 4.05
C ARG A 56 10.38 -19.37 3.33
N GLU A 57 10.87 -18.25 2.79
CA GLU A 57 11.95 -18.25 1.80
C GLU A 57 13.03 -17.18 2.08
N ASN A 58 12.94 -16.47 3.22
CA ASN A 58 13.83 -15.35 3.59
C ASN A 58 13.87 -14.22 2.54
N ARG A 59 12.77 -14.04 1.81
CA ARG A 59 12.65 -13.07 0.73
C ARG A 59 11.85 -11.86 1.22
N TRP A 60 12.55 -10.88 1.77
CA TRP A 60 11.96 -9.67 2.40
C TRP A 60 11.92 -8.44 1.48
N THR A 61 12.71 -8.43 0.41
CA THR A 61 12.84 -7.27 -0.47
C THR A 61 11.84 -7.34 -1.62
N HIS A 62 10.56 -7.06 -1.34
CA HIS A 62 9.51 -6.96 -2.35
C HIS A 62 8.42 -5.95 -1.98
N ALA A 63 7.58 -5.58 -2.94
CA ALA A 63 6.45 -4.69 -2.75
C ALA A 63 5.31 -5.09 -3.69
N PHE A 64 4.09 -4.64 -3.40
CA PHE A 64 2.94 -4.82 -4.28
C PHE A 64 2.86 -3.72 -5.33
N LYS A 65 2.23 -4.05 -6.46
CA LYS A 65 1.92 -3.12 -7.54
C LYS A 65 0.53 -3.43 -8.07
N LEU A 66 -0.35 -2.43 -8.08
CA LEU A 66 -1.62 -2.50 -8.79
C LEU A 66 -1.39 -2.04 -10.22
N LEU A 67 -1.58 -2.94 -11.18
CA LEU A 67 -1.51 -2.63 -12.60
C LEU A 67 -2.88 -2.16 -13.08
N LYS A 68 -2.90 -1.03 -13.79
CA LYS A 68 -4.09 -0.40 -14.36
C LYS A 68 -3.95 -0.38 -15.89
N LEU A 69 -5.08 -0.38 -16.60
CA LEU A 69 -5.14 -0.17 -18.05
C LEU A 69 -5.04 1.31 -18.40
#